data_AF-H5YC45-F1
#
_entry.id   AF-H5YC45-F1
#
_cell.length_a   1.000
_cell.length_b   1.000
_cell.length_c   1.000
_cell.angle_alpha   90.00
_cell.angle_beta   90.00
_cell.angle_gamma   90.00
#
_symmetry.space_group_name_H-M   'P 1'
#
loop_
_entity.id
_entity.type
_entity.pdbx_description
1 polymer ?
#
loop_
_entity_poly.entity_id
_entity_poly.type
_entity_poly.pdbx_seq_one_letter_code
_entity_poly.pdbx_strand_id
1 'polypeptide(L)'
;MSADNLSRRTFAGGIAALLAARRAGAQGYAGLGENADGFAKVTPGKTFAFPGDHGPHPEFRIEWWYLTANLVDASGAACGLQWTLFRQATQPGPQGEGWANQQVWMAHAAVTRADTHRFSELFSRGGVGQAGVTAKPFSAWIDDWEMNGSEHTGDRTLAPLTLKASGADFSYALTLETDRPVVLQGDGGYSRKSERGQASYYYSQPFYRARGTLTIDDRPVDVSGQAWMDREWSSQPLDADQTGWDWLSLHLASGDKLMLYRLRQKDGRDYPFGNWISATGETQMIAGADIQMIPKATAEVAGRELPVEWQIAVHSRSFSIQCKPLNPKAWMGTGFSYWEGPISFAGTHDGVGYLELTGY
;
A
#
# COMPACT_ATOMS: atom_id res chain seq x y z
N MET A 1 13.66 -73.80 -12.71
CA MET A 1 13.91 -74.74 -11.60
C MET A 1 14.30 -73.94 -10.38
N SER A 2 13.71 -74.29 -9.24
CA SER A 2 13.88 -73.77 -7.87
C SER A 2 13.45 -72.33 -7.58
N ALA A 3 12.19 -72.24 -7.17
CA ALA A 3 11.78 -71.45 -6.01
C ALA A 3 12.24 -72.14 -4.71
N ASP A 4 12.34 -71.37 -3.62
CA ASP A 4 12.06 -71.72 -2.20
C ASP A 4 12.87 -70.75 -1.30
N ASN A 5 12.37 -70.14 -0.22
CA ASN A 5 11.14 -70.35 0.53
C ASN A 5 10.89 -69.19 1.53
N LEU A 6 9.67 -69.19 2.10
CA LEU A 6 9.15 -68.48 3.30
C LEU A 6 8.65 -67.03 3.14
N SER A 7 7.58 -66.59 3.80
CA SER A 7 6.40 -67.20 4.44
C SER A 7 5.52 -66.05 4.94
N ARG A 8 4.22 -66.09 4.58
CA ARG A 8 2.99 -65.53 5.18
C ARG A 8 3.03 -64.56 6.39
N ARG A 9 2.12 -63.57 6.28
CA ARG A 9 1.54 -62.60 7.27
C ARG A 9 2.35 -61.28 7.31
N THR A 10 1.80 -60.09 7.04
CA THR A 10 0.50 -59.55 7.46
C THR A 10 0.15 -58.33 6.60
N PHE A 11 -1.13 -58.23 6.25
CA PHE A 11 -1.82 -57.09 5.68
C PHE A 11 -1.89 -55.95 6.71
N ALA A 12 -1.27 -54.79 6.45
CA ALA A 12 -1.63 -53.45 6.96
C ALA A 12 -0.45 -52.50 6.73
N GLY A 13 -0.70 -51.34 6.11
CA GLY A 13 0.32 -50.32 5.88
C GLY A 13 0.13 -49.51 4.59
N GLY A 14 -0.93 -49.78 3.82
CA GLY A 14 -1.32 -49.00 2.64
C GLY A 14 -2.20 -47.80 2.95
N ILE A 15 -2.05 -47.12 4.10
CA ILE A 15 -2.70 -45.83 4.41
C ILE A 15 -1.81 -45.07 5.42
N ALA A 16 -0.63 -44.62 4.99
CA ALA A 16 0.19 -43.70 5.80
C ALA A 16 1.00 -42.70 4.97
N ALA A 17 0.89 -42.72 3.64
CA ALA A 17 1.63 -41.83 2.74
C ALA A 17 0.74 -40.78 2.01
N LEU A 18 -0.57 -40.72 2.33
CA LEU A 18 -1.51 -39.76 1.74
C LEU A 18 -2.02 -38.68 2.73
N LEU A 19 -1.49 -38.64 3.96
CA LEU A 19 -1.86 -37.63 4.96
C LEU A 19 -0.82 -36.51 5.13
N ALA A 20 0.26 -36.52 4.35
CA ALA A 20 1.09 -35.34 4.13
C ALA A 20 0.57 -34.50 2.94
N ALA A 21 -0.76 -34.41 2.79
CA ALA A 21 -1.35 -33.25 2.16
C ALA A 21 -0.97 -32.08 3.05
N ARG A 22 0.09 -31.37 2.67
CA ARG A 22 0.45 -30.06 3.21
C ARG A 22 -0.85 -29.32 3.40
N ARG A 23 -1.21 -29.03 4.65
CA ARG A 23 -2.16 -27.99 4.96
C ARG A 23 -1.56 -26.74 4.31
N ALA A 24 -2.01 -26.43 3.10
CA ALA A 24 -1.96 -25.07 2.61
C ALA A 24 -2.85 -24.31 3.58
N GLY A 25 -2.26 -23.85 4.69
CA GLY A 25 -2.88 -22.86 5.52
C GLY A 25 -3.22 -21.68 4.61
N ALA A 26 -4.35 -21.04 4.86
CA ALA A 26 -4.67 -19.79 4.19
C ALA A 26 -3.54 -18.80 4.50
N GLN A 27 -2.57 -18.70 3.59
CA GLN A 27 -1.50 -17.72 3.70
C GLN A 27 -2.15 -16.40 3.32
N GLY A 28 -2.34 -15.52 4.30
CA GLY A 28 -2.88 -14.18 4.05
C GLY A 28 -2.07 -13.46 2.96
N TYR A 29 -2.68 -12.52 2.25
CA TYR A 29 -2.02 -11.74 1.20
C TYR A 29 -0.67 -11.21 1.72
N ALA A 30 0.43 -11.49 1.01
CA ALA A 30 1.78 -11.09 1.38
C ALA A 30 2.24 -11.41 2.83
N GLY A 31 1.68 -12.44 3.48
CA GLY A 31 2.02 -12.79 4.87
C GLY A 31 1.42 -11.84 5.93
N LEU A 32 0.56 -10.91 5.52
CA LEU A 32 -0.08 -9.89 6.35
C LEU A 32 -1.06 -10.47 7.40
N GLY A 33 -1.44 -11.74 7.27
CA GLY A 33 -2.36 -12.45 8.18
C GLY A 33 -1.68 -13.47 9.11
N GLU A 34 -0.35 -13.50 9.18
CA GLU A 34 0.38 -14.46 10.03
C GLU A 34 0.46 -14.02 11.52
N ASN A 35 0.78 -14.96 12.42
CA ASN A 35 0.85 -14.71 13.87
C ASN A 35 1.93 -13.66 14.22
N ALA A 36 1.64 -12.78 15.19
CA ALA A 36 2.50 -11.67 15.61
C ALA A 36 3.17 -11.89 16.97
N ASP A 37 3.16 -13.11 17.49
CA ASP A 37 3.82 -13.44 18.75
C ASP A 37 5.29 -12.98 18.76
N GLY A 38 5.65 -12.19 19.78
CA GLY A 38 6.98 -11.61 19.96
C GLY A 38 7.20 -10.25 19.32
N PHE A 39 6.35 -9.80 18.39
CA PHE A 39 6.40 -8.43 17.86
C PHE A 39 5.65 -7.43 18.77
N ALA A 40 6.00 -6.14 18.66
CA ALA A 40 5.25 -5.09 19.32
C ALA A 40 3.79 -5.05 18.85
N LYS A 41 2.87 -4.74 19.75
CA LYS A 41 1.45 -4.65 19.45
C LYS A 41 1.06 -3.20 19.21
N VAL A 42 0.13 -2.99 18.28
CA VAL A 42 -0.51 -1.68 18.09
C VAL A 42 -1.53 -1.51 19.20
N THR A 43 -1.43 -0.42 19.96
CA THR A 43 -2.30 -0.12 21.10
C THR A 43 -2.81 1.31 20.99
N PRO A 44 -4.04 1.60 21.42
CA PRO A 44 -4.56 2.97 21.40
C PRO A 44 -3.71 3.89 22.30
N GLY A 45 -3.71 5.19 21.99
CA GLY A 45 -3.04 6.21 22.81
C GLY A 45 -1.54 6.44 22.53
N LYS A 46 -0.99 5.91 21.42
CA LYS A 46 0.36 6.31 20.95
C LYS A 46 0.38 7.82 20.69
N THR A 47 1.35 8.50 21.29
CA THR A 47 1.69 9.87 20.90
C THR A 47 2.67 9.82 19.74
N PHE A 48 2.29 10.39 18.59
CA PHE A 48 3.21 10.53 17.47
C PHE A 48 4.22 11.65 17.71
N ALA A 49 5.49 11.38 17.44
CA ALA A 49 6.62 12.29 17.60
C ALA A 49 7.43 12.35 16.31
N PHE A 50 7.41 13.51 15.66
CA PHE A 50 8.17 13.75 14.44
C PHE A 50 9.45 14.54 14.75
N PRO A 51 10.59 14.21 14.10
CA PRO A 51 10.72 13.37 12.92
C PRO A 51 10.84 11.87 13.20
N GLY A 52 10.91 11.43 14.47
CA GLY A 52 11.13 10.03 14.85
C GLY A 52 10.22 9.03 14.13
N ASP A 53 8.92 9.30 14.09
CA ASP A 53 7.91 8.45 13.43
C ASP A 53 7.91 8.54 11.88
N HIS A 54 8.82 9.33 11.28
CA HIS A 54 9.14 9.20 9.85
C HIS A 54 10.08 8.03 9.58
N GLY A 55 10.91 7.67 10.56
CA GLY A 55 11.83 6.55 10.50
C GLY A 55 11.15 5.18 10.57
N PRO A 56 11.96 4.11 10.60
CA PRO A 56 11.47 2.74 10.71
C PRO A 56 11.14 2.36 12.14
N HIS A 57 10.16 1.47 12.30
CA HIS A 57 9.72 0.90 13.59
C HIS A 57 10.01 -0.61 13.68
N PRO A 58 11.27 -1.03 13.84
CA PRO A 58 11.71 -2.42 13.66
C PRO A 58 11.14 -3.44 14.65
N GLU A 59 10.54 -2.98 15.75
CA GLU A 59 9.81 -3.79 16.71
C GLU A 59 8.46 -4.28 16.19
N PHE A 60 7.92 -3.64 15.14
CA PHE A 60 6.72 -4.08 14.44
C PHE A 60 7.07 -5.00 13.27
N ARG A 61 6.14 -5.91 12.95
CA ARG A 61 6.38 -6.87 11.88
C ARG A 61 6.42 -6.23 10.50
N ILE A 62 5.50 -5.31 10.22
CA ILE A 62 5.21 -4.81 8.87
C ILE A 62 5.14 -3.28 8.89
N GLU A 63 5.66 -2.65 7.84
CA GLU A 63 5.70 -1.21 7.69
C GLU A 63 5.80 -0.80 6.22
N TRP A 64 5.16 0.31 5.82
CA TRP A 64 5.28 0.82 4.45
C TRP A 64 5.29 2.34 4.31
N TRP A 65 6.07 2.81 3.33
CA TRP A 65 6.08 4.16 2.79
C TRP A 65 5.47 4.07 1.40
N TYR A 66 4.28 4.62 1.23
CA TYR A 66 3.50 4.47 0.02
C TYR A 66 3.14 5.84 -0.52
N LEU A 67 3.50 6.14 -1.76
CA LEU A 67 3.19 7.40 -2.43
C LEU A 67 2.46 7.13 -3.74
N THR A 68 1.36 7.84 -3.94
CA THR A 68 0.65 7.92 -5.21
C THR A 68 0.63 9.34 -5.73
N ALA A 69 0.68 9.52 -7.05
CA ALA A 69 0.68 10.83 -7.69
C ALA A 69 -0.28 10.87 -8.88
N ASN A 70 -1.16 11.86 -8.87
CA ASN A 70 -2.03 12.24 -9.98
C ASN A 70 -1.44 13.46 -10.67
N LEU A 71 -0.90 13.26 -11.88
CA LEU A 71 -0.12 14.25 -12.61
C LEU A 71 -0.74 14.55 -13.98
N VAL A 72 -0.34 15.67 -14.54
CA VAL A 72 -0.54 16.03 -15.94
C VAL A 72 0.81 16.39 -16.55
N ASP A 73 1.03 16.00 -17.81
CA ASP A 73 2.19 16.46 -18.55
C ASP A 73 1.97 17.84 -19.20
N ALA A 74 3.01 18.38 -19.83
CA ALA A 74 2.97 19.67 -20.50
C ALA A 74 1.92 19.81 -21.62
N SER A 75 1.40 18.70 -22.17
CA SER A 75 0.30 18.71 -23.14
C SER A 75 -1.09 18.70 -22.48
N GLY A 76 -1.16 18.54 -21.16
CA GLY A 76 -2.39 18.37 -20.40
C GLY A 76 -2.85 16.91 -20.31
N ALA A 77 -2.07 15.95 -20.80
CA ALA A 77 -2.43 14.54 -20.71
C ALA A 77 -2.20 14.00 -19.29
N ALA A 78 -3.20 13.32 -18.76
CA ALA A 78 -3.14 12.72 -17.43
C ALA A 78 -2.14 11.56 -17.38
N CYS A 79 -1.39 11.50 -16.29
CA CYS A 79 -0.55 10.37 -15.94
C CYS A 79 -0.58 10.17 -14.42
N GLY A 80 -0.10 9.02 -13.97
CA GLY A 80 0.11 8.81 -12.56
C GLY A 80 1.31 7.94 -12.28
N LEU A 81 1.86 8.12 -11.09
CA LEU A 81 3.00 7.40 -10.57
C LEU A 81 2.64 6.80 -9.21
N GLN A 82 3.14 5.61 -8.92
CA GLN A 82 3.18 5.08 -7.56
C GLN A 82 4.60 4.68 -7.20
N TRP A 83 4.91 4.80 -5.91
CA TRP A 83 6.14 4.34 -5.30
C TRP A 83 5.82 3.75 -3.93
N THR A 84 6.26 2.52 -3.69
CA THR A 84 6.08 1.87 -2.40
C THR A 84 7.40 1.27 -1.94
N LEU A 85 7.75 1.50 -0.68
CA LEU A 85 8.77 0.76 0.05
C LEU A 85 8.11 0.05 1.21
N PHE A 86 8.21 -1.27 1.23
CA PHE A 86 7.63 -2.16 2.22
C PHE A 86 8.75 -2.84 3.00
N ARG A 87 8.59 -2.89 4.33
CA ARG A 87 9.46 -3.62 5.23
C ARG A 87 8.68 -4.72 5.93
N GLN A 88 9.26 -5.90 5.97
CA GLN A 88 8.79 -7.00 6.80
C GLN A 88 9.91 -7.60 7.63
N ALA A 89 9.66 -7.83 8.91
CA ALA A 89 10.52 -8.60 9.78
C ALA A 89 10.16 -10.09 9.70
N THR A 90 11.16 -10.94 9.47
CA THR A 90 11.00 -12.41 9.39
C THR A 90 10.88 -13.07 10.76
N GLN A 91 11.37 -12.43 11.82
CA GLN A 91 11.29 -12.88 13.21
C GLN A 91 11.35 -11.69 14.17
N PRO A 92 10.77 -11.80 15.38
CA PRO A 92 10.87 -10.76 16.40
C PRO A 92 12.25 -10.75 17.08
N GLY A 93 12.55 -9.69 17.84
CA GLY A 93 13.75 -9.58 18.66
C GLY A 93 14.79 -8.58 18.13
N PRO A 94 15.99 -8.54 18.75
CA PRO A 94 17.04 -7.58 18.40
C PRO A 94 17.54 -7.79 16.98
N GLN A 95 17.96 -6.70 16.32
CA GLN A 95 18.46 -6.77 14.95
C GLN A 95 19.81 -7.49 14.87
N GLY A 96 19.87 -8.52 14.02
CA GLY A 96 21.15 -9.12 13.61
C GLY A 96 21.97 -8.17 12.72
N GLU A 97 23.28 -8.36 12.69
CA GLU A 97 24.19 -7.61 11.82
C GLU A 97 24.26 -8.24 10.41
N GLY A 98 24.50 -7.40 9.39
CA GLY A 98 24.67 -7.85 8.01
C GLY A 98 23.52 -8.73 7.53
N TRP A 99 23.86 -9.86 6.90
CA TRP A 99 22.89 -10.84 6.40
C TRP A 99 22.11 -11.59 7.48
N ALA A 100 22.47 -11.48 8.76
CA ALA A 100 21.68 -12.04 9.86
C ALA A 100 20.51 -11.13 10.26
N ASN A 101 20.45 -9.90 9.71
CA ASN A 101 19.36 -8.98 9.96
C ASN A 101 18.03 -9.56 9.45
N GLN A 102 17.02 -9.57 10.31
CA GLN A 102 15.71 -10.16 10.07
C GLN A 102 14.80 -9.31 9.18
N GLN A 103 15.18 -8.07 8.85
CA GLN A 103 14.39 -7.18 8.01
C GLN A 103 14.57 -7.54 6.53
N VAL A 104 13.46 -7.60 5.82
CA VAL A 104 13.38 -7.78 4.37
C VAL A 104 12.65 -6.57 3.81
N TRP A 105 13.18 -6.04 2.72
CA TRP A 105 12.64 -4.89 2.03
C TRP A 105 12.16 -5.31 0.65
N MET A 106 11.04 -4.73 0.25
CA MET A 106 10.47 -4.84 -1.08
C MET A 106 10.07 -3.44 -1.53
N ALA A 107 10.26 -3.12 -2.79
CA ALA A 107 9.69 -1.92 -3.37
C ALA A 107 9.09 -2.20 -4.73
N HIS A 108 8.09 -1.40 -5.08
CA HIS A 108 7.57 -1.34 -6.42
C HIS A 108 7.31 0.10 -6.82
N ALA A 109 7.51 0.38 -8.10
CA ALA A 109 7.24 1.66 -8.72
C ALA A 109 6.49 1.41 -10.01
N ALA A 110 5.55 2.28 -10.35
CA ALA A 110 4.82 2.19 -11.60
C ALA A 110 4.50 3.56 -12.18
N VAL A 111 4.26 3.57 -13.49
CA VAL A 111 3.81 4.73 -14.25
C VAL A 111 2.60 4.33 -15.09
N THR A 112 1.58 5.19 -15.09
CA THR A 112 0.31 4.94 -15.78
C THR A 112 -0.06 6.13 -16.64
N ARG A 113 -0.39 5.86 -17.90
CA ARG A 113 -1.08 6.72 -18.85
C ARG A 113 -2.33 5.98 -19.34
N ALA A 114 -3.20 6.69 -20.06
CA ALA A 114 -4.45 6.10 -20.57
C ALA A 114 -4.23 4.83 -21.41
N ASP A 115 -3.12 4.75 -22.15
CA ASP A 115 -2.78 3.65 -23.07
C ASP A 115 -1.64 2.75 -22.56
N THR A 116 -0.93 3.15 -21.51
CA THR A 116 0.32 2.53 -21.08
C THR A 116 0.35 2.36 -19.56
N HIS A 117 0.79 1.20 -19.08
CA HIS A 117 1.11 0.96 -17.68
C HIS A 117 2.42 0.16 -17.60
N ARG A 118 3.39 0.64 -16.83
CA ARG A 118 4.69 -0.02 -16.63
C ARG A 118 5.02 -0.04 -15.16
N PHE A 119 5.66 -1.10 -14.71
CA PHE A 119 6.05 -1.26 -13.31
C PHE A 119 7.39 -1.97 -13.19
N SER A 120 8.02 -1.83 -12.02
CA SER A 120 9.23 -2.55 -11.63
C SER A 120 9.12 -2.93 -10.15
N GLU A 121 9.87 -3.95 -9.73
CA GLU A 121 9.92 -4.46 -8.36
C GLU A 121 11.36 -4.78 -7.96
N LEU A 122 11.70 -4.44 -6.72
CA LEU A 122 13.01 -4.69 -6.12
C LEU A 122 12.83 -5.41 -4.77
N PHE A 123 13.78 -6.28 -4.44
CA PHE A 123 13.88 -6.94 -3.14
C PHE A 123 15.28 -6.79 -2.57
N SER A 124 15.36 -6.55 -1.27
CA SER A 124 16.65 -6.42 -0.60
C SER A 124 16.60 -6.93 0.85
N ARG A 125 17.77 -7.28 1.37
CA ARG A 125 17.94 -7.62 2.79
C ARG A 125 18.29 -6.38 3.58
N GLY A 126 17.77 -6.29 4.80
CA GLY A 126 18.25 -5.33 5.79
C GLY A 126 19.68 -5.64 6.22
N GLY A 127 20.30 -4.69 6.94
CA GLY A 127 21.59 -4.88 7.60
C GLY A 127 22.83 -4.79 6.69
N VAL A 128 22.66 -4.78 5.37
CA VAL A 128 23.77 -4.68 4.39
C VAL A 128 23.87 -3.31 3.69
N GLY A 129 23.02 -2.35 4.08
CA GLY A 129 23.03 -0.98 3.56
C GLY A 129 22.28 -0.76 2.24
N GLN A 130 21.84 -1.83 1.58
CA GLN A 130 21.18 -1.76 0.26
C GLN A 130 19.75 -1.20 0.31
N ALA A 131 19.07 -1.31 1.46
CA ALA A 131 17.76 -0.71 1.69
C ALA A 131 17.63 -0.26 3.14
N GLY A 132 16.82 0.78 3.37
CA GLY A 132 16.61 1.31 4.71
C GLY A 132 15.80 2.59 4.73
N VAL A 133 15.59 3.09 5.96
CA VAL A 133 14.99 4.40 6.21
C VAL A 133 15.71 5.10 7.35
N THR A 134 15.99 6.39 7.17
CA THR A 134 16.50 7.31 8.20
C THR A 134 15.46 8.41 8.44
N ALA A 135 15.23 8.76 9.72
CA ALA A 135 14.25 9.79 10.08
C ALA A 135 14.72 11.22 9.80
N LYS A 136 16.01 11.52 10.00
CA LYS A 136 16.59 12.87 9.85
C LYS A 136 18.08 12.85 9.46
N PRO A 137 18.48 13.52 8.36
CA PRO A 137 17.60 13.95 7.28
C PRO A 137 16.79 12.75 6.75
N PHE A 138 15.53 12.98 6.39
CA PHE A 138 14.68 11.89 5.96
C PHE A 138 15.26 11.22 4.71
N SER A 139 15.32 9.90 4.69
CA SER A 139 15.71 9.13 3.51
C SER A 139 15.07 7.76 3.59
N ALA A 140 14.40 7.33 2.53
CA ALA A 140 13.90 5.97 2.35
C ALA A 140 14.39 5.44 1.01
N TRP A 141 15.10 4.31 1.01
CA TRP A 141 15.77 3.83 -0.19
C TRP A 141 15.79 2.31 -0.34
N ILE A 142 15.96 1.89 -1.58
CA ILE A 142 16.37 0.55 -2.00
C ILE A 142 17.14 0.69 -3.31
N ASP A 143 18.40 0.25 -3.32
CA ASP A 143 19.32 0.47 -4.43
C ASP A 143 19.38 1.95 -4.85
N ASP A 144 19.04 2.28 -6.10
CA ASP A 144 19.02 3.63 -6.67
C ASP A 144 17.66 4.34 -6.54
N TRP A 145 16.64 3.66 -6.01
CA TRP A 145 15.34 4.25 -5.74
C TRP A 145 15.33 4.93 -4.39
N GLU A 146 14.90 6.18 -4.36
CA GLU A 146 15.05 7.02 -3.18
C GLU A 146 13.90 8.01 -3.02
N MET A 147 13.44 8.18 -1.78
CA MET A 147 12.66 9.31 -1.32
C MET A 147 13.47 10.05 -0.26
N ASN A 148 14.03 11.21 -0.61
CA ASN A 148 15.00 11.92 0.20
C ASN A 148 14.51 13.30 0.61
N GLY A 149 14.73 13.64 1.87
CA GLY A 149 14.69 14.99 2.40
C GLY A 149 16.07 15.64 2.45
N SER A 150 16.11 16.79 3.09
CA SER A 150 17.33 17.54 3.39
C SER A 150 17.24 18.08 4.83
N GLU A 151 18.28 18.79 5.27
CA GLU A 151 18.22 19.54 6.53
C GLU A 151 17.10 20.59 6.59
N HIS A 152 16.54 20.98 5.43
CA HIS A 152 15.42 21.91 5.32
C HIS A 152 14.05 21.22 5.32
N THR A 153 14.00 19.88 5.34
CA THR A 153 12.74 19.14 5.40
C THR A 153 12.08 19.35 6.76
N GLY A 154 10.88 19.91 6.76
CA GLY A 154 10.14 20.19 7.99
C GLY A 154 9.67 18.91 8.67
N ASP A 155 9.97 18.78 9.97
CA ASP A 155 9.62 17.58 10.74
C ASP A 155 8.10 17.31 10.78
N ARG A 156 7.25 18.33 10.66
CA ARG A 156 5.78 18.13 10.68
C ARG A 156 5.15 18.05 9.29
N THR A 157 5.82 18.57 8.26
CA THR A 157 5.32 18.58 6.89
C THR A 157 5.85 17.40 6.07
N LEU A 158 7.01 16.87 6.45
CA LEU A 158 7.81 15.96 5.65
C LEU A 158 8.03 16.53 4.23
N ALA A 159 8.41 17.80 4.15
CA ALA A 159 8.66 18.49 2.88
C ALA A 159 9.71 19.60 3.04
N PRO A 160 10.48 19.94 1.99
CA PRO A 160 10.47 19.34 0.66
C PRO A 160 11.11 17.94 0.65
N LEU A 161 10.73 17.14 -0.35
CA LEU A 161 11.38 15.86 -0.66
C LEU A 161 11.71 15.77 -2.17
N THR A 162 12.67 14.93 -2.52
CA THR A 162 12.82 14.37 -3.86
C THR A 162 12.42 12.90 -3.87
N LEU A 163 11.88 12.42 -4.99
CA LEU A 163 11.50 11.03 -5.20
C LEU A 163 12.04 10.56 -6.54
N LYS A 164 12.69 9.40 -6.58
CA LYS A 164 13.19 8.76 -7.81
C LYS A 164 12.88 7.26 -7.82
N ALA A 165 12.51 6.79 -9.01
CA ALA A 165 12.47 5.37 -9.32
C ALA A 165 12.66 5.13 -10.82
N SER A 166 13.04 3.91 -11.17
CA SER A 166 13.40 3.49 -12.52
C SER A 166 12.99 2.04 -12.78
N GLY A 167 12.50 1.75 -13.97
CA GLY A 167 12.34 0.41 -14.50
C GLY A 167 13.18 0.21 -15.75
N ALA A 168 12.96 -0.91 -16.45
CA ALA A 168 13.67 -1.19 -17.70
C ALA A 168 13.40 -0.15 -18.80
N ASP A 169 12.19 0.42 -18.81
CA ASP A 169 11.67 1.25 -19.89
C ASP A 169 10.97 2.53 -19.39
N PHE A 170 11.06 2.83 -18.09
CA PHE A 170 10.54 4.08 -17.52
C PHE A 170 11.44 4.60 -16.41
N SER A 171 11.33 5.89 -16.11
CA SER A 171 11.87 6.49 -14.89
C SER A 171 11.11 7.75 -14.53
N TYR A 172 11.16 8.14 -13.27
CA TYR A 172 10.67 9.44 -12.84
C TYR A 172 11.55 10.04 -11.75
N ALA A 173 11.59 11.37 -11.74
CA ALA A 173 12.20 12.16 -10.68
C ALA A 173 11.25 13.31 -10.35
N LEU A 174 10.77 13.37 -9.10
CA LEU A 174 9.83 14.38 -8.63
C LEU A 174 10.42 15.17 -7.46
N THR A 175 10.04 16.43 -7.36
CA THR A 175 10.09 17.22 -6.13
C THR A 175 8.70 17.28 -5.54
N LEU A 176 8.59 17.03 -4.24
CA LEU A 176 7.36 17.04 -3.46
C LEU A 176 7.41 18.20 -2.47
N GLU A 177 6.42 19.08 -2.54
CA GLU A 177 6.33 20.25 -1.67
C GLU A 177 4.96 20.34 -1.02
N THR A 178 4.94 20.78 0.24
CA THR A 178 3.70 21.20 0.92
C THR A 178 4.05 22.11 2.09
N ASP A 179 3.12 22.97 2.46
CA ASP A 179 3.13 23.78 3.68
C ASP A 179 2.20 23.21 4.76
N ARG A 180 1.53 22.08 4.48
CA ARG A 180 0.61 21.43 5.41
C ARG A 180 1.32 20.35 6.23
N PRO A 181 0.98 20.22 7.52
CA PRO A 181 1.49 19.12 8.32
C PRO A 181 0.89 17.78 7.86
N VAL A 182 1.56 16.68 8.21
CA VAL A 182 1.00 15.34 8.11
C VAL A 182 -0.26 15.21 8.97
N VAL A 183 -1.18 14.36 8.52
CA VAL A 183 -2.47 14.12 9.17
C VAL A 183 -2.51 12.72 9.75
N LEU A 184 -2.87 12.61 11.02
CA LEU A 184 -3.03 11.31 11.67
C LEU A 184 -4.35 10.67 11.24
N GLN A 185 -4.32 9.37 10.95
CA GLN A 185 -5.50 8.61 10.55
C GLN A 185 -6.17 7.96 11.77
N GLY A 186 -7.47 7.70 11.69
CA GLY A 186 -8.21 7.06 12.79
C GLY A 186 -8.20 7.90 14.07
N ASP A 187 -8.12 7.25 15.23
CA ASP A 187 -8.10 7.90 16.53
C ASP A 187 -6.66 8.26 16.92
N GLY A 188 -6.24 9.50 16.62
CA GLY A 188 -4.89 9.97 16.96
C GLY A 188 -3.76 9.17 16.31
N GLY A 189 -4.00 8.58 15.14
CA GLY A 189 -3.06 7.72 14.42
C GLY A 189 -3.27 6.23 14.66
N TYR A 190 -4.17 5.84 15.58
CA TYR A 190 -4.61 4.46 15.75
C TYR A 190 -5.78 4.15 14.80
N SER A 191 -5.49 3.37 13.75
CA SER A 191 -6.44 3.00 12.70
C SER A 191 -6.86 1.53 12.84
N ARG A 192 -8.12 1.30 13.21
CA ARG A 192 -8.68 -0.06 13.38
C ARG A 192 -9.03 -0.68 12.04
N LYS A 193 -8.61 -1.92 11.82
CA LYS A 193 -8.82 -2.71 10.60
C LYS A 193 -9.80 -3.87 10.78
N SER A 194 -10.31 -4.09 11.99
CA SER A 194 -11.37 -5.07 12.22
C SER A 194 -12.08 -4.83 13.55
N GLU A 195 -13.19 -5.53 13.74
CA GLU A 195 -13.86 -5.64 15.04
C GLU A 195 -13.08 -6.49 16.05
N ARG A 196 -12.21 -7.40 15.57
CA ARG A 196 -11.40 -8.33 16.38
C ARG A 196 -10.10 -7.71 16.92
N GLY A 197 -9.87 -6.43 16.64
CA GLY A 197 -8.82 -5.63 17.29
C GLY A 197 -7.53 -5.47 16.48
N GLN A 198 -7.47 -5.97 15.24
CA GLN A 198 -6.36 -5.61 14.34
C GLN A 198 -6.39 -4.11 14.07
N ALA A 199 -5.23 -3.48 14.15
CA ALA A 199 -5.06 -2.05 13.97
C ALA A 199 -3.64 -1.74 13.52
N SER A 200 -3.47 -0.55 12.98
CA SER A 200 -2.19 0.01 12.59
C SER A 200 -1.97 1.40 13.17
N TYR A 201 -0.71 1.76 13.34
CA TYR A 201 -0.33 3.16 13.47
C TYR A 201 -0.22 3.75 12.07
N TYR A 202 -0.91 4.86 11.83
CA TYR A 202 -1.16 5.34 10.47
C TYR A 202 -1.27 6.86 10.39
N TYR A 203 -0.54 7.46 9.46
CA TYR A 203 -0.69 8.86 9.07
C TYR A 203 -0.47 9.04 7.57
N SER A 204 -0.90 10.18 7.05
CA SER A 204 -0.74 10.54 5.65
C SER A 204 -0.14 11.93 5.47
N GLN A 205 0.45 12.19 4.32
CA GLN A 205 0.71 13.50 3.78
C GLN A 205 -0.08 13.66 2.47
N PRO A 206 -1.33 14.16 2.52
CA PRO A 206 -2.23 14.17 1.37
C PRO A 206 -2.15 15.45 0.52
N PHE A 207 -1.30 16.40 0.91
CA PHE A 207 -1.24 17.75 0.33
C PHE A 207 0.04 18.01 -0.48
N TYR A 208 0.74 16.97 -0.93
CA TYR A 208 1.90 17.20 -1.77
C TYR A 208 1.49 17.80 -3.11
N ARG A 209 2.20 18.86 -3.49
CA ARG A 209 2.31 19.30 -4.87
C ARG A 209 3.56 18.66 -5.45
N ALA A 210 3.40 17.90 -6.52
CA ALA A 210 4.48 17.20 -7.19
C ALA A 210 4.83 17.90 -8.52
N ARG A 211 6.12 18.02 -8.81
CA ARG A 211 6.64 18.49 -10.11
C ARG A 211 7.93 17.76 -10.45
N GLY A 212 8.18 17.49 -11.73
CA GLY A 212 9.42 16.87 -12.16
C GLY A 212 9.34 16.30 -13.56
N THR A 213 10.06 15.23 -13.81
CA THR A 213 10.17 14.61 -15.13
C THR A 213 9.75 13.14 -15.06
N LEU A 214 8.95 12.72 -16.05
CA LEU A 214 8.60 11.33 -16.33
C LEU A 214 9.20 10.95 -17.68
N THR A 215 9.88 9.81 -17.73
CA THR A 215 10.43 9.24 -18.97
C THR A 215 9.78 7.88 -19.22
N ILE A 216 9.28 7.67 -20.44
CA ILE A 216 8.76 6.40 -20.94
C ILE A 216 9.35 6.21 -22.34
N ASP A 217 9.99 5.08 -22.62
CA ASP A 217 10.70 4.81 -23.89
C ASP A 217 11.69 5.92 -24.28
N ASP A 218 12.52 6.34 -23.33
CA ASP A 218 13.52 7.41 -23.49
C ASP A 218 12.94 8.77 -23.92
N ARG A 219 11.64 8.99 -23.73
CA ARG A 219 10.96 10.27 -24.01
C ARG A 219 10.65 11.00 -22.71
N PRO A 220 11.51 11.93 -22.26
CA PRO A 220 11.25 12.71 -21.07
C PRO A 220 10.14 13.73 -21.35
N VAL A 221 9.24 13.89 -20.37
CA VAL A 221 8.24 14.95 -20.33
C VAL A 221 8.18 15.56 -18.94
N ASP A 222 7.95 16.87 -18.89
CA ASP A 222 7.68 17.57 -17.63
C ASP A 222 6.27 17.24 -17.17
N VAL A 223 6.15 16.99 -15.86
CA VAL A 223 4.89 16.62 -15.20
C VAL A 223 4.68 17.43 -13.94
N SER A 224 3.42 17.70 -13.62
CA SER A 224 3.03 18.37 -12.38
C SER A 224 1.65 17.91 -11.91
N GLY A 225 1.39 18.00 -10.60
CA GLY A 225 0.08 17.64 -10.06
C GLY A 225 0.08 17.47 -8.55
N GLN A 226 -0.78 16.58 -8.07
CA GLN A 226 -0.96 16.28 -6.65
C GLN A 226 -0.38 14.90 -6.34
N ALA A 227 0.13 14.75 -5.12
CA ALA A 227 0.55 13.47 -4.59
C ALA A 227 0.05 13.27 -3.16
N TRP A 228 -0.04 12.01 -2.79
CA TRP A 228 -0.46 11.54 -1.49
C TRP A 228 0.58 10.54 -0.99
N MET A 229 1.03 10.68 0.26
CA MET A 229 1.84 9.66 0.91
C MET A 229 1.10 9.08 2.11
N ASP A 230 1.21 7.79 2.29
CA ASP A 230 0.79 7.03 3.45
C ASP A 230 1.97 6.40 4.18
N ARG A 231 1.85 6.38 5.50
CA ARG A 231 2.82 5.79 6.43
C ARG A 231 2.11 4.94 7.44
N GLU A 232 2.29 3.64 7.31
CA GLU A 232 1.62 2.66 8.16
C GLU A 232 2.60 1.63 8.71
N TRP A 233 2.39 1.22 9.96
CA TRP A 233 3.04 0.05 10.52
C TRP A 233 2.15 -0.69 11.52
N SER A 234 2.32 -2.00 11.56
CA SER A 234 1.60 -2.90 12.45
C SER A 234 2.32 -4.25 12.57
N SER A 235 1.81 -5.12 13.42
CA SER A 235 2.27 -6.51 13.46
C SER A 235 1.26 -7.51 12.89
N GLN A 236 0.03 -7.06 12.63
CA GLN A 236 -1.06 -7.85 12.02
C GLN A 236 -1.98 -6.91 11.22
N PRO A 237 -1.63 -6.57 9.97
CA PRO A 237 -2.44 -5.66 9.17
C PRO A 237 -3.74 -6.28 8.66
N LEU A 238 -3.84 -7.62 8.52
CA LEU A 238 -5.07 -8.29 8.16
C LEU A 238 -5.42 -9.43 9.14
N ASP A 239 -6.71 -9.70 9.29
CA ASP A 239 -7.23 -10.93 9.93
C ASP A 239 -7.15 -12.11 8.94
N ALA A 240 -7.07 -13.34 9.45
CA ALA A 240 -7.06 -14.57 8.65
C ALA A 240 -8.34 -14.76 7.82
N ASP A 241 -9.43 -14.11 8.21
CA ASP A 241 -10.71 -14.13 7.48
C ASP A 241 -10.83 -13.04 6.40
N GLN A 242 -9.84 -12.14 6.28
CA GLN A 242 -9.82 -11.10 5.24
C GLN A 242 -9.17 -11.62 3.95
N THR A 243 -9.83 -11.38 2.81
CA THR A 243 -9.38 -11.85 1.50
C THR A 243 -8.55 -10.82 0.74
N GLY A 244 -8.66 -9.55 1.11
CA GLY A 244 -7.96 -8.43 0.49
C GLY A 244 -8.62 -7.10 0.86
N TRP A 245 -8.17 -6.01 0.24
CA TRP A 245 -8.73 -4.68 0.45
C TRP A 245 -8.98 -3.94 -0.85
N ASP A 246 -9.81 -2.92 -0.75
CA ASP A 246 -9.97 -1.88 -1.76
C ASP A 246 -9.70 -0.54 -1.07
N TRP A 247 -8.70 0.19 -1.53
CA TRP A 247 -8.24 1.44 -0.91
C TRP A 247 -8.31 2.58 -1.91
N LEU A 248 -8.70 3.76 -1.43
CA LEU A 248 -8.75 4.99 -2.21
C LEU A 248 -8.15 6.15 -1.44
N SER A 249 -7.31 6.94 -2.11
CA SER A 249 -7.00 8.32 -1.74
C SER A 249 -7.60 9.27 -2.77
N LEU A 250 -8.39 10.24 -2.31
CA LEU A 250 -9.11 11.16 -3.19
C LEU A 250 -8.68 12.61 -2.91
N HIS A 251 -8.36 13.31 -3.99
CA HIS A 251 -8.14 14.74 -4.07
C HIS A 251 -9.41 15.41 -4.62
N LEU A 252 -10.17 16.08 -3.75
CA LEU A 252 -11.38 16.80 -4.16
C LEU A 252 -11.02 18.17 -4.71
N ALA A 253 -11.78 18.65 -5.69
CA ALA A 253 -11.58 19.97 -6.30
C ALA A 253 -11.69 21.13 -5.28
N SER A 254 -12.41 20.95 -4.17
CA SER A 254 -12.51 21.93 -3.07
C SER A 254 -11.20 22.10 -2.27
N GLY A 255 -10.24 21.20 -2.45
CA GLY A 255 -9.02 21.11 -1.63
C GLY A 255 -9.14 20.10 -0.49
N ASP A 256 -10.35 19.64 -0.17
CA ASP A 256 -10.56 18.53 0.76
C ASP A 256 -9.95 17.23 0.22
N LYS A 257 -9.76 16.28 1.12
CA LYS A 257 -9.14 14.98 0.88
C LYS A 257 -9.98 13.91 1.56
N LEU A 258 -10.01 12.73 0.96
CA LEU A 258 -10.73 11.59 1.51
C LEU A 258 -9.90 10.33 1.35
N MET A 259 -9.54 9.71 2.47
CA MET A 259 -8.99 8.36 2.49
C MET A 259 -10.11 7.39 2.84
N LEU A 260 -10.26 6.34 2.04
CA LEU A 260 -11.25 5.30 2.22
C LEU A 260 -10.61 3.94 2.01
N TYR A 261 -11.06 2.95 2.77
CA TYR A 261 -10.86 1.58 2.37
C TYR A 261 -12.03 0.71 2.78
N ARG A 262 -12.16 -0.45 2.14
CA ARG A 262 -12.90 -1.59 2.68
C ARG A 262 -12.00 -2.82 2.75
N LEU A 263 -12.14 -3.56 3.84
CA LEU A 263 -11.49 -4.86 4.01
C LEU A 263 -12.53 -5.94 3.79
N ARG A 264 -12.33 -6.76 2.77
CA ARG A 264 -13.27 -7.80 2.36
C ARG A 264 -13.07 -9.06 3.18
N GLN A 265 -14.15 -9.65 3.67
CA GLN A 265 -14.11 -10.88 4.47
C GLN A 265 -14.65 -12.07 3.68
N LYS A 266 -14.20 -13.28 4.05
CA LYS A 266 -14.65 -14.55 3.43
C LYS A 266 -16.16 -14.80 3.56
N ASP A 267 -16.80 -14.24 4.58
CA ASP A 267 -18.25 -14.37 4.81
C ASP A 267 -19.08 -13.38 3.98
N GLY A 268 -18.43 -12.54 3.16
CA GLY A 268 -19.06 -11.54 2.30
C GLY A 268 -19.35 -10.21 3.00
N ARG A 269 -19.02 -10.05 4.29
CA ARG A 269 -19.07 -8.75 4.96
C ARG A 269 -17.82 -7.94 4.66
N ASP A 270 -17.99 -6.63 4.63
CA ASP A 270 -16.90 -5.68 4.46
C ASP A 270 -16.72 -4.86 5.75
N TYR A 271 -15.48 -4.50 6.07
CA TYR A 271 -15.17 -3.50 7.10
C TYR A 271 -14.74 -2.20 6.43
N PRO A 272 -15.63 -1.21 6.28
CA PRO A 272 -15.28 0.08 5.70
C PRO A 272 -14.66 1.02 6.73
N PHE A 273 -13.74 1.85 6.27
CA PHE A 273 -13.14 2.94 7.03
C PHE A 273 -13.07 4.18 6.14
N GLY A 274 -13.26 5.35 6.74
CA GLY A 274 -13.07 6.62 6.05
C GLY A 274 -12.56 7.71 6.97
N ASN A 275 -11.69 8.55 6.44
CA ASN A 275 -11.28 9.79 7.10
C ASN A 275 -11.42 10.95 6.12
N TRP A 276 -12.29 11.89 6.45
CA TRP A 276 -12.39 13.16 5.74
C TRP A 276 -11.34 14.11 6.28
N ILE A 277 -10.62 14.78 5.40
CA ILE A 277 -9.57 15.72 5.77
C ILE A 277 -9.88 17.03 5.04
N SER A 278 -10.16 18.09 5.78
CA SER A 278 -10.48 19.39 5.18
C SER A 278 -9.27 19.98 4.46
N ALA A 279 -9.49 20.97 3.59
CA ALA A 279 -8.43 21.73 2.94
C ALA A 279 -7.47 22.43 3.92
N THR A 280 -7.85 22.58 5.20
CA THR A 280 -6.98 23.11 6.27
C THR A 280 -6.20 22.03 7.02
N GLY A 281 -6.50 20.75 6.79
CA GLY A 281 -5.85 19.60 7.43
C GLY A 281 -6.58 19.07 8.67
N GLU A 282 -7.77 19.58 8.98
CA GLU A 282 -8.61 19.05 10.06
C GLU A 282 -9.20 17.71 9.64
N THR A 283 -9.14 16.72 10.53
CA THR A 283 -9.60 15.36 10.23
C THR A 283 -10.91 15.05 10.94
N GLN A 284 -11.76 14.30 10.26
CA GLN A 284 -12.98 13.76 10.83
C GLN A 284 -13.20 12.34 10.30
N MET A 285 -13.14 11.39 11.23
CA MET A 285 -13.46 9.99 10.94
C MET A 285 -14.92 9.85 10.50
N ILE A 286 -15.14 9.02 9.50
CA ILE A 286 -16.46 8.69 8.97
C ILE A 286 -16.89 7.36 9.58
N ALA A 287 -18.11 7.30 10.11
CA ALA A 287 -18.66 6.06 10.63
C ALA A 287 -18.82 5.05 9.50
N GLY A 288 -18.44 3.78 9.72
CA GLY A 288 -18.52 2.75 8.68
C GLY A 288 -19.93 2.57 8.09
N ALA A 289 -20.97 2.77 8.90
CA ALA A 289 -22.36 2.73 8.46
C ALA A 289 -22.77 3.85 7.47
N ASP A 290 -21.99 4.94 7.41
CA ASP A 290 -22.22 6.02 6.45
C ASP A 290 -21.52 5.76 5.10
N ILE A 291 -20.64 4.76 5.02
CA ILE A 291 -19.79 4.50 3.86
C ILE A 291 -20.41 3.40 3.01
N GLN A 292 -20.56 3.69 1.72
CA GLN A 292 -20.98 2.71 0.72
C GLN A 292 -19.97 2.68 -0.42
N MET A 293 -19.47 1.48 -0.75
CA MET A 293 -18.54 1.23 -1.84
C MET A 293 -19.09 0.12 -2.73
N ILE A 294 -19.59 0.46 -3.92
CA ILE A 294 -20.24 -0.49 -4.83
C ILE A 294 -19.46 -0.59 -6.15
N PRO A 295 -18.94 -1.78 -6.51
CA PRO A 295 -18.43 -2.03 -7.85
C PRO A 295 -19.49 -1.79 -8.94
N LYS A 296 -19.11 -1.13 -10.03
CA LYS A 296 -20.02 -0.78 -11.14
C LYS A 296 -19.65 -1.42 -12.46
N ALA A 297 -18.36 -1.52 -12.76
CA ALA A 297 -17.86 -2.21 -13.95
C ALA A 297 -16.54 -2.91 -13.64
N THR A 298 -16.32 -4.02 -14.35
CA THR A 298 -15.09 -4.79 -14.27
C THR A 298 -14.26 -4.63 -15.53
N ALA A 299 -12.96 -4.92 -15.43
CA ALA A 299 -12.05 -5.03 -16.56
C ALA A 299 -11.27 -6.35 -16.49
N GLU A 300 -11.04 -6.94 -17.65
CA GLU A 300 -10.18 -8.11 -17.77
C GLU A 300 -8.72 -7.67 -17.96
N VAL A 301 -7.84 -8.12 -17.06
CA VAL A 301 -6.39 -7.90 -17.17
C VAL A 301 -5.65 -9.06 -16.51
N ALA A 302 -4.57 -9.50 -17.15
CA ALA A 302 -3.76 -10.65 -16.69
C ALA A 302 -4.60 -11.91 -16.37
N GLY A 303 -5.65 -12.17 -17.16
CA GLY A 303 -6.54 -13.33 -16.98
C GLY A 303 -7.45 -13.25 -15.75
N ARG A 304 -7.67 -12.05 -15.20
CA ARG A 304 -8.52 -11.79 -14.03
C ARG A 304 -9.57 -10.74 -14.37
N GLU A 305 -10.72 -10.85 -13.75
CA GLU A 305 -11.79 -9.85 -13.82
C GLU A 305 -11.78 -8.99 -12.54
N LEU A 306 -11.50 -7.70 -12.67
CA LEU A 306 -11.29 -6.79 -11.53
C LEU A 306 -12.30 -5.64 -11.54
N PRO A 307 -12.90 -5.27 -10.39
CA PRO A 307 -13.81 -4.13 -10.32
C PRO A 307 -13.03 -2.81 -10.36
N VAL A 308 -12.93 -2.20 -11.54
CA VAL A 308 -12.13 -0.97 -11.73
C VAL A 308 -12.95 0.31 -11.74
N GLU A 309 -14.27 0.23 -11.90
CA GLU A 309 -15.19 1.36 -11.75
C GLU A 309 -16.09 1.19 -10.53
N TRP A 310 -16.32 2.29 -9.80
CA TRP A 310 -16.97 2.26 -8.49
C TRP A 310 -17.98 3.40 -8.30
N GLN A 311 -19.03 3.13 -7.54
CA GLN A 311 -19.89 4.13 -6.95
C GLN A 311 -19.54 4.21 -5.46
N ILE A 312 -19.12 5.39 -5.02
CA ILE A 312 -18.78 5.67 -3.62
C ILE A 312 -19.79 6.66 -3.06
N ALA A 313 -20.28 6.42 -1.84
CA ALA A 313 -21.09 7.37 -1.11
C ALA A 313 -20.68 7.47 0.36
N VAL A 314 -20.76 8.69 0.90
CA VAL A 314 -20.64 9.00 2.33
C VAL A 314 -21.88 9.81 2.73
N HIS A 315 -22.85 9.14 3.31
CA HIS A 315 -24.20 9.70 3.53
C HIS A 315 -24.19 10.92 4.45
N SER A 316 -23.41 10.90 5.53
CA SER A 316 -23.26 12.02 6.47
C SER A 316 -22.63 13.29 5.87
N ARG A 317 -22.11 13.20 4.65
CA ARG A 317 -21.47 14.31 3.91
C ARG A 317 -22.22 14.72 2.64
N SER A 318 -23.38 14.11 2.36
CA SER A 318 -24.06 14.27 1.05
C SER A 318 -23.11 14.00 -0.13
N PHE A 319 -22.15 13.10 0.07
CA PHE A 319 -21.12 12.77 -0.90
C PHE A 319 -21.53 11.50 -1.64
N SER A 320 -21.54 11.57 -2.96
CA SER A 320 -21.85 10.48 -3.89
C SER A 320 -21.14 10.74 -5.21
N ILE A 321 -20.25 9.83 -5.60
CA ILE A 321 -19.38 9.96 -6.78
C ILE A 321 -19.28 8.65 -7.54
N GLN A 322 -19.00 8.75 -8.84
CA GLN A 322 -18.59 7.63 -9.69
C GLN A 322 -17.11 7.76 -10.03
N CYS A 323 -16.34 6.71 -9.77
CA CYS A 323 -14.91 6.63 -10.03
C CYS A 323 -14.64 5.82 -11.29
N LYS A 324 -13.72 6.29 -12.13
CA LYS A 324 -13.25 5.61 -13.34
C LYS A 324 -11.72 5.58 -13.39
N PRO A 325 -11.11 4.47 -13.83
CA PRO A 325 -9.67 4.37 -13.96
C PRO A 325 -9.18 5.16 -15.17
N LEU A 326 -7.99 5.77 -15.04
CA LEU A 326 -7.27 6.32 -16.19
C LEU A 326 -6.92 5.20 -17.18
N ASN A 327 -6.51 4.05 -16.66
CA ASN A 327 -6.19 2.86 -17.44
C ASN A 327 -6.76 1.62 -16.74
N PRO A 328 -7.74 0.91 -17.34
CA PRO A 328 -8.32 -0.29 -16.73
C PRO A 328 -7.32 -1.45 -16.61
N LYS A 329 -6.17 -1.39 -17.30
CA LYS A 329 -5.13 -2.42 -17.31
C LYS A 329 -3.94 -2.10 -16.41
N ALA A 330 -4.13 -1.28 -15.37
CA ALA A 330 -3.10 -0.91 -14.39
C ALA A 330 -2.77 -2.06 -13.40
N TRP A 331 -2.37 -3.20 -13.95
CA TRP A 331 -2.04 -4.41 -13.20
C TRP A 331 -0.57 -4.45 -12.80
N MET A 332 -0.34 -4.53 -11.49
CA MET A 332 0.96 -4.72 -10.88
C MET A 332 1.26 -6.22 -10.83
N GLY A 333 1.94 -6.72 -11.86
CA GLY A 333 2.35 -8.14 -11.97
C GLY A 333 3.59 -8.50 -11.16
N THR A 334 3.71 -7.95 -9.96
CA THR A 334 4.82 -8.13 -9.00
C THR A 334 4.70 -9.47 -8.26
N GLY A 335 5.69 -9.81 -7.42
CA GLY A 335 5.70 -11.02 -6.59
C GLY A 335 4.46 -11.16 -5.71
N PHE A 336 3.90 -10.04 -5.26
CA PHE A 336 2.56 -9.97 -4.67
C PHE A 336 1.69 -9.09 -5.57
N SER A 337 0.93 -9.71 -6.48
CA SER A 337 0.23 -8.97 -7.52
C SER A 337 -1.07 -8.33 -7.06
N TYR A 338 -1.37 -7.16 -7.61
CA TYR A 338 -2.57 -6.37 -7.33
C TYR A 338 -2.87 -5.41 -8.47
N TRP A 339 -4.01 -4.71 -8.41
CA TRP A 339 -4.34 -3.64 -9.36
C TRP A 339 -4.20 -2.30 -8.66
N GLU A 340 -3.53 -1.35 -9.31
CA GLU A 340 -3.31 -0.03 -8.73
C GLU A 340 -3.21 1.01 -9.83
N GLY A 341 -4.05 2.05 -9.77
CA GLY A 341 -3.98 3.09 -10.77
C GLY A 341 -4.71 4.39 -10.44
N PRO A 342 -4.40 5.46 -11.18
CA PRO A 342 -5.09 6.73 -11.07
C PRO A 342 -6.55 6.57 -11.46
N ILE A 343 -7.41 7.25 -10.72
CA ILE A 343 -8.83 7.39 -11.03
C ILE A 343 -9.20 8.87 -11.16
N SER A 344 -10.23 9.15 -11.94
CA SER A 344 -11.00 10.39 -11.86
C SER A 344 -12.39 10.08 -11.33
N PHE A 345 -13.04 11.07 -10.73
CA PHE A 345 -14.40 10.92 -10.26
C PHE A 345 -15.25 12.16 -10.46
N ALA A 346 -16.55 11.94 -10.58
CA ALA A 346 -17.57 12.98 -10.74
C ALA A 346 -18.89 12.62 -10.06
N GLY A 347 -19.76 13.61 -9.84
CA GLY A 347 -21.09 13.42 -9.26
C GLY A 347 -21.48 14.61 -8.40
N THR A 348 -21.64 14.39 -7.10
CA THR A 348 -21.78 15.50 -6.12
C THR A 348 -20.48 16.31 -5.96
N HIS A 349 -19.34 15.67 -6.25
CA HIS A 349 -18.00 16.24 -6.17
C HIS A 349 -17.18 15.71 -7.35
N ASP A 350 -16.26 16.54 -7.83
CA ASP A 350 -15.30 16.17 -8.86
C ASP A 350 -13.88 16.14 -8.30
N GLY A 351 -13.03 15.31 -8.90
CA GLY A 351 -11.64 15.22 -8.51
C GLY A 351 -10.90 14.04 -9.12
N VAL A 352 -9.73 13.77 -8.54
CA VAL A 352 -8.82 12.69 -8.95
C VAL A 352 -8.33 11.93 -7.72
N GLY A 353 -7.81 10.74 -7.92
CA GLY A 353 -7.31 9.94 -6.81
C GLY A 353 -6.60 8.68 -7.28
N TYR A 354 -6.36 7.78 -6.35
CA TYR A 354 -5.89 6.44 -6.62
C TYR A 354 -6.89 5.40 -6.11
N LEU A 355 -6.87 4.25 -6.77
CA LEU A 355 -7.56 3.06 -6.34
C LEU A 355 -6.53 1.91 -6.32
N GLU A 356 -6.53 1.16 -5.24
CA GLU A 356 -5.74 -0.06 -5.07
C GLU A 356 -6.68 -1.22 -4.74
N LEU A 357 -6.51 -2.35 -5.41
CA LEU A 357 -7.32 -3.56 -5.29
C LEU A 357 -6.41 -4.77 -5.08
N THR A 358 -6.45 -5.37 -3.90
CA THR A 358 -5.65 -6.56 -3.57
C THR A 358 -6.55 -7.76 -3.34
N GLY A 359 -6.10 -8.99 -3.60
CA GLY A 359 -6.84 -10.21 -3.23
C GLY A 359 -8.10 -10.48 -4.07
N TYR A 360 -8.00 -10.28 -5.39
CA TYR A 360 -9.01 -10.64 -6.40
C TYR A 360 -8.52 -11.78 -7.29
#